data_AF-A0A963VL79-F1
#
_entry.id   AF-A0A963VL79-F1
#
_cell.length_a   1.000
_cell.length_b   1.000
_cell.length_c   1.000
_cell.angle_alpha   90.00
_cell.angle_beta   90.00
_cell.angle_gamma   90.00
#
_symmetry.space_group_name_H-M   'P 1'
#
loop_
_entity.id
_entity.type
_entity.pdbx_description
1 polymer ?
#
loop_
_entity_poly.entity_id
_entity_poly.type
_entity_poly.pdbx_seq_one_letter_code
_entity_poly.pdbx_strand_id
1 'polypeptide(L)'
;PAGGTAMPTTPEAATRRLNCIHMDGREVYAHAVRAMVEVSQEVLTRNGLTLGDVDWFVPHQANLRIIQAVARRLGMPAERVATNVHKYGNTSTATIPTCLQEYEADGRIRRGQLVLMTAFGGGLTWASGLMRW
;
A
#
# COMPACT_ATOMS: atom_id res chain seq x y z
N PRO A 1 -21.58 -1.62 -7.70
CA PRO A 1 -20.79 -1.39 -8.94
C PRO A 1 -21.41 -2.14 -10.12
N ALA A 2 -21.55 -1.47 -11.26
CA ALA A 2 -21.99 -2.05 -12.54
C ALA A 2 -20.78 -2.25 -13.48
N GLY A 3 -20.99 -2.98 -14.57
CA GLY A 3 -19.98 -3.26 -15.59
C GLY A 3 -19.77 -4.76 -15.84
N GLY A 4 -18.93 -5.07 -16.83
CA GLY A 4 -18.68 -6.45 -17.26
C GLY A 4 -19.96 -7.17 -17.70
N THR A 5 -20.05 -8.47 -17.42
CA THR A 5 -21.24 -9.28 -17.70
C THR A 5 -22.38 -9.09 -16.70
N ALA A 6 -22.13 -8.43 -15.56
CA ALA A 6 -23.12 -8.26 -14.49
C ALA A 6 -24.16 -7.17 -14.82
N MET A 7 -23.74 -6.09 -15.47
CA MET A 7 -24.63 -5.02 -15.93
C MET A 7 -24.00 -4.31 -17.13
N PRO A 8 -24.55 -4.48 -18.36
CA PRO A 8 -24.08 -3.78 -19.55
C PRO A 8 -24.07 -2.26 -19.35
N THR A 9 -23.14 -1.58 -20.01
CA THR A 9 -23.10 -0.11 -19.99
C THR A 9 -24.30 0.45 -20.76
N THR A 10 -25.31 0.92 -20.03
CA THR A 10 -26.47 1.66 -20.58
C THR A 10 -26.34 3.16 -20.28
N PRO A 11 -27.04 4.05 -21.01
CA PRO A 11 -27.08 5.48 -20.70
C PRO A 11 -27.54 5.77 -19.26
N GLU A 12 -28.49 4.98 -18.74
CA GLU A 12 -28.95 5.11 -17.35
C GLU A 12 -27.85 4.73 -16.35
N ALA A 13 -27.17 3.60 -16.57
CA ALA A 13 -26.07 3.15 -15.69
C ALA A 13 -24.90 4.14 -15.68
N ALA A 14 -24.59 4.74 -16.83
CA ALA A 14 -23.59 5.79 -16.96
C ALA A 14 -24.00 7.08 -16.22
N THR A 15 -25.27 7.50 -16.36
CA THR A 15 -25.82 8.67 -15.66
C THR A 15 -25.75 8.51 -14.14
N ARG A 16 -26.05 7.29 -13.66
CA ARG A 16 -25.96 6.92 -12.24
C ARG A 16 -24.53 6.61 -11.78
N ARG A 17 -23.54 6.75 -12.68
CA ARG A 17 -22.10 6.48 -12.45
C ARG A 17 -21.80 5.10 -11.89
N LEU A 18 -22.65 4.10 -12.16
CA LEU A 18 -22.51 2.78 -11.56
C LEU A 18 -21.22 2.06 -12.02
N ASN A 19 -20.67 2.46 -13.16
CA ASN A 19 -19.40 2.01 -13.74
C ASN A 19 -18.16 2.74 -13.20
N CYS A 20 -18.31 3.66 -12.24
CA CYS A 20 -17.19 4.31 -11.57
C CYS A 20 -16.79 3.55 -10.30
N ILE A 21 -15.56 3.82 -9.82
CA ILE A 21 -15.11 3.34 -8.52
C ILE A 21 -15.95 3.99 -7.42
N HIS A 22 -16.49 3.16 -6.53
CA HIS A 22 -17.17 3.58 -5.32
C HIS A 22 -16.36 3.11 -4.12
N MET A 23 -16.19 3.98 -3.13
CA MET A 23 -15.38 3.69 -1.95
C MET A 23 -15.99 4.34 -0.71
N ASP A 24 -16.27 3.52 0.31
CA ASP A 24 -16.47 4.03 1.67
C ASP A 24 -15.11 4.28 2.31
N GLY A 25 -14.64 5.52 2.24
CA GLY A 25 -13.30 5.87 2.69
C GLY A 25 -13.05 5.68 4.19
N ARG A 26 -14.08 5.78 5.04
CA ARG A 26 -13.93 5.67 6.49
C ARG A 26 -13.69 4.22 6.91
N GLU A 27 -14.54 3.32 6.42
CA GLU A 27 -14.41 1.89 6.67
C GLU A 27 -13.10 1.36 6.07
N VAL A 28 -12.81 1.72 4.80
CA VAL A 28 -11.57 1.34 4.12
C VAL A 28 -10.33 1.78 4.91
N TYR A 29 -10.32 3.01 5.44
CA TYR A 29 -9.20 3.50 6.23
C TYR A 29 -8.95 2.64 7.48
N ALA A 30 -10.00 2.35 8.27
CA ALA A 30 -9.86 1.61 9.51
C ALA A 30 -9.36 0.18 9.28
N HIS A 31 -9.93 -0.50 8.28
CA HIS A 31 -9.52 -1.85 7.88
C HIS A 31 -8.09 -1.87 7.34
N ALA A 32 -7.73 -0.93 6.46
CA ALA A 32 -6.42 -0.87 5.84
C ALA A 32 -5.30 -0.70 6.88
N VAL A 33 -5.46 0.25 7.82
CA VAL A 33 -4.43 0.50 8.83
C VAL A 33 -4.25 -0.71 9.76
N ARG A 34 -5.33 -1.38 10.16
CA ARG A 34 -5.24 -2.58 11.01
C ARG A 34 -4.55 -3.72 10.27
N ALA A 35 -5.08 -4.10 9.10
CA ALA A 35 -4.61 -5.24 8.34
C ALA A 35 -3.15 -5.11 7.90
N MET A 36 -2.73 -3.92 7.45
CA MET A 36 -1.34 -3.71 7.02
C MET A 36 -0.35 -3.76 8.18
N VAL A 37 -0.75 -3.35 9.40
CA VAL A 37 0.10 -3.48 10.60
C VAL A 37 0.26 -4.95 10.98
N GLU A 38 -0.86 -5.68 11.08
CA GLU A 38 -0.89 -7.10 11.44
C GLU A 38 -0.04 -7.94 10.48
N VAL A 39 -0.28 -7.81 9.17
CA VAL A 39 0.43 -8.60 8.16
C VAL A 39 1.92 -8.23 8.07
N SER A 40 2.29 -6.97 8.36
CA SER A 40 3.70 -6.56 8.43
C SER A 40 4.43 -7.18 9.63
N GLN A 41 3.79 -7.22 10.80
CA GLN A 41 4.35 -7.87 11.98
C GLN A 41 4.44 -9.39 11.80
N GLU A 42 3.43 -9.98 11.15
CA GLU A 42 3.37 -11.40 10.85
C GLU A 42 4.53 -11.84 9.94
N VAL A 43 4.79 -11.11 8.84
CA VAL A 43 5.89 -11.49 7.92
C VAL A 43 7.26 -11.35 8.59
N LEU A 44 7.45 -10.34 9.44
CA LEU A 44 8.69 -10.19 10.22
C LEU A 44 8.87 -11.35 11.20
N THR A 45 7.84 -11.64 12.00
CA THR A 45 7.85 -12.74 12.98
C THR A 45 8.10 -14.09 12.32
N ARG A 46 7.43 -14.37 11.19
CA ARG A 46 7.61 -15.62 10.42
C ARG A 46 9.04 -15.82 9.92
N ASN A 47 9.81 -14.74 9.77
CA ASN A 47 11.20 -14.77 9.32
C ASN A 47 12.22 -14.56 10.47
N GLY A 48 11.76 -14.50 11.73
CA GLY A 48 12.64 -14.27 12.89
C GLY A 48 13.28 -12.88 12.90
N LEU A 49 12.62 -11.90 12.26
CA LEU A 49 13.11 -10.53 12.12
C LEU A 49 12.25 -9.57 12.95
N THR A 50 12.82 -8.41 13.23
CA THR A 50 12.17 -7.28 13.89
C THR A 50 12.11 -6.08 12.95
N LEU A 51 11.35 -5.05 13.33
CA LEU A 51 11.37 -3.79 12.60
C LEU A 51 12.75 -3.10 12.61
N GLY A 52 13.60 -3.40 13.59
CA GLY A 52 14.96 -2.85 13.67
C GLY A 52 15.86 -3.33 12.54
N ASP A 53 15.57 -4.52 11.99
CA ASP A 53 16.31 -5.13 10.87
C ASP A 53 15.91 -4.54 9.51
N VAL A 54 14.83 -3.78 9.45
CA VAL A 54 14.30 -3.19 8.20
C VAL A 54 14.99 -1.86 7.92
N ASP A 55 15.61 -1.77 6.74
CA ASP A 55 16.22 -0.54 6.23
C ASP A 55 15.16 0.41 5.67
N TRP A 56 14.21 -0.13 4.90
CA TRP A 56 13.17 0.64 4.24
C TRP A 56 11.79 0.01 4.37
N PHE A 57 10.79 0.83 4.69
CA PHE A 57 9.39 0.48 4.62
C PHE A 57 8.72 1.15 3.41
N VAL A 58 8.21 0.35 2.48
CA VAL A 58 7.59 0.80 1.23
C VAL A 58 6.12 0.36 1.19
N PRO A 59 5.21 1.14 1.79
CA PRO A 59 3.78 0.83 1.78
C PRO A 59 3.09 1.16 0.45
N HIS A 60 1.90 0.60 0.23
CA HIS A 60 0.98 1.05 -0.81
C HIS A 60 0.70 2.55 -0.69
N GLN A 61 0.84 3.26 -1.80
CA GLN A 61 0.73 4.73 -1.87
C GLN A 61 -0.74 5.18 -1.97
N ALA A 62 -1.60 4.76 -1.02
CA ALA A 62 -3.03 5.10 -1.05
C ALA A 62 -3.30 6.58 -0.77
N ASN A 63 -2.75 7.06 0.35
CA ASN A 63 -2.74 8.46 0.77
C ASN A 63 -1.78 8.59 1.95
N LEU A 64 -1.31 9.81 2.21
CA LEU A 64 -0.33 10.07 3.26
C LEU A 64 -0.85 9.74 4.67
N ARG A 65 -2.16 9.88 4.93
CA ARG A 65 -2.74 9.59 6.26
C ARG A 65 -2.63 8.11 6.63
N ILE A 66 -2.93 7.22 5.69
CA ILE A 66 -2.81 5.76 5.87
C ILE A 66 -1.33 5.39 6.05
N ILE A 67 -0.45 5.88 5.17
CA ILE A 67 0.99 5.61 5.22
C ILE A 67 1.57 5.95 6.60
N GLN A 68 1.28 7.17 7.07
CA GLN A 68 1.75 7.62 8.38
C GLN A 68 1.12 6.86 9.54
N ALA A 69 -0.17 6.49 9.45
CA ALA A 69 -0.84 5.74 10.50
C ALA A 69 -0.25 4.32 10.66
N VAL A 70 0.04 3.64 9.56
CA VAL A 70 0.69 2.32 9.57
C VAL A 70 2.12 2.44 10.12
N ALA A 71 2.92 3.38 9.60
CA ALA A 71 4.29 3.59 10.06
C ALA A 71 4.36 3.87 11.57
N ARG A 72 3.50 4.77 12.08
CA ARG A 72 3.43 5.06 13.53
C ARG A 72 3.02 3.86 14.37
N ARG A 73 2.07 3.04 13.92
CA ARG A 73 1.63 1.84 14.66
C ARG A 73 2.68 0.74 14.66
N LEU A 74 3.47 0.63 13.60
CA LEU A 74 4.64 -0.24 13.56
C LEU A 74 5.78 0.31 14.44
N GLY A 75 5.90 1.62 14.59
CA GLY A 75 7.08 2.25 15.20
C GLY A 75 8.23 2.43 14.21
N MET A 76 7.91 2.50 12.92
CA MET A 76 8.90 2.76 11.86
C MET A 76 9.27 4.26 11.85
N PRO A 77 10.57 4.61 11.92
CA PRO A 77 11.02 6.01 11.81
C PRO A 77 10.62 6.62 10.47
N ALA A 78 10.19 7.88 10.46
CA ALA A 78 9.64 8.54 9.28
C ALA A 78 10.65 8.61 8.12
N GLU A 79 11.93 8.75 8.44
CA GLU A 79 13.05 8.78 7.50
C GLU A 79 13.30 7.43 6.80
N ARG A 80 12.78 6.32 7.33
CA ARG A 80 12.82 4.99 6.72
C ARG A 80 11.53 4.61 5.98
N VAL A 81 10.56 5.54 5.90
CA VAL A 81 9.32 5.33 5.16
C VAL A 81 9.44 5.90 3.75
N ALA A 82 9.36 5.02 2.75
CA ALA A 82 9.39 5.43 1.36
C ALA A 82 8.01 5.97 0.91
N THR A 83 8.00 7.15 0.30
CA THR A 83 6.78 7.74 -0.26
C THR A 83 7.04 8.61 -1.48
N ASN A 84 6.19 8.43 -2.49
CA ASN A 84 6.09 9.31 -3.65
C ASN A 84 4.63 9.62 -4.01
N VAL A 85 3.69 9.36 -3.09
CA VAL A 85 2.26 9.66 -3.26
C VAL A 85 2.00 11.14 -3.59
N HIS A 86 2.87 12.04 -3.13
CA HIS A 86 2.80 13.47 -3.43
C HIS A 86 3.07 13.81 -4.91
N LYS A 87 3.75 12.92 -5.65
CA LYS A 87 4.04 13.08 -7.08
C LYS A 87 2.98 12.41 -7.96
N TYR A 88 2.57 11.18 -7.62
CA TYR A 88 1.75 10.34 -8.50
C TYR A 88 0.34 10.02 -7.97
N GLY A 89 0.05 10.33 -6.71
CA GLY A 89 -1.16 9.85 -6.05
C GLY A 89 -1.20 8.33 -5.94
N ASN A 90 -2.43 7.79 -5.91
CA ASN A 90 -2.65 6.34 -5.85
C ASN A 90 -2.71 5.72 -7.25
N THR A 91 -1.67 4.99 -7.61
CA THR A 91 -1.54 4.25 -8.90
C THR A 91 -1.93 2.77 -8.79
N SER A 92 -2.75 2.40 -7.80
CA SER A 92 -3.22 1.03 -7.56
C SER A 92 -2.07 0.04 -7.37
N THR A 93 -1.99 -1.02 -8.18
CA THR A 93 -0.95 -2.05 -8.10
C THR A 93 0.45 -1.53 -8.39
N ALA A 94 0.58 -0.42 -9.12
CA ALA A 94 1.87 0.16 -9.49
C ALA A 94 2.52 0.97 -8.35
N THR A 95 1.82 1.23 -7.24
CA THR A 95 2.34 2.16 -6.21
C THR A 95 3.64 1.71 -5.56
N ILE A 96 3.81 0.40 -5.33
CA ILE A 96 5.01 -0.13 -4.67
C ILE A 96 6.17 -0.20 -5.67
N PRO A 97 6.01 -0.82 -6.86
CA PRO A 97 7.08 -0.87 -7.87
C PRO A 97 7.62 0.50 -8.28
N THR A 98 6.75 1.49 -8.53
CA THR A 98 7.20 2.84 -8.89
C THR A 98 7.96 3.50 -7.73
N CYS A 99 7.53 3.31 -6.48
CA CYS A 99 8.23 3.87 -5.32
C CYS A 99 9.60 3.21 -5.11
N LEU A 100 9.69 1.89 -5.25
CA LEU A 100 10.96 1.16 -5.19
C LEU A 100 11.94 1.66 -6.26
N GLN A 101 11.47 1.75 -7.50
CA GLN A 101 12.31 2.19 -8.63
C GLN A 101 12.85 3.60 -8.43
N GLU A 102 12.04 4.54 -7.94
CA GLU A 102 12.53 5.91 -7.67
C GLU A 102 13.58 5.94 -6.56
N TYR A 103 13.35 5.21 -5.47
CA TYR A 103 14.26 5.17 -4.33
C TYR A 103 15.57 4.40 -4.64
N GLU A 104 15.54 3.45 -5.56
CA GLU A 104 16.75 2.83 -6.09
C GLU A 104 17.51 3.81 -6.99
N ALA A 105 16.80 4.48 -7.91
CA ALA A 105 17.41 5.39 -8.89
C ALA A 105 18.13 6.60 -8.25
N ASP A 106 17.68 7.06 -7.08
CA ASP A 106 18.36 8.11 -6.31
C ASP A 106 19.31 7.59 -5.23
N GLY A 107 19.53 6.28 -5.18
CA GLY A 107 20.53 5.65 -4.31
C GLY A 107 20.15 5.59 -2.83
N ARG A 108 18.86 5.76 -2.47
CA ARG A 108 18.36 5.55 -1.11
C ARG A 108 18.19 4.06 -0.79
N ILE A 109 17.56 3.30 -1.70
CA ILE A 109 17.50 1.84 -1.66
C ILE A 109 18.71 1.27 -2.42
N ARG A 110 19.42 0.32 -1.81
CA ARG A 110 20.64 -0.28 -2.34
C ARG A 110 20.64 -1.79 -2.10
N ARG A 111 21.39 -2.52 -2.92
CA ARG A 111 21.60 -3.96 -2.76
C ARG A 111 22.07 -4.31 -1.34
N GLY A 112 21.55 -5.40 -0.80
CA GLY A 112 21.79 -5.92 0.53
C GLY A 112 20.80 -5.44 1.59
N GLN A 113 20.11 -4.31 1.36
CA GLN A 113 19.15 -3.74 2.31
C GLN A 113 17.88 -4.57 2.40
N LEU A 114 17.31 -4.66 3.60
CA LEU A 114 16.04 -5.32 3.83
C LEU A 114 14.88 -4.33 3.68
N VAL A 115 13.99 -4.64 2.74
CA VAL A 115 12.83 -3.83 2.40
C VAL A 115 11.55 -4.55 2.83
N LEU A 116 10.76 -3.89 3.67
CA LEU A 116 9.41 -4.30 4.04
C LEU A 116 8.39 -3.59 3.16
N MET A 117 7.52 -4.36 2.51
CA MET A 117 6.42 -3.86 1.71
C MET A 117 5.09 -4.28 2.31
N THR A 118 4.07 -3.44 2.23
CA THR A 118 2.71 -3.79 2.64
C THR A 118 1.67 -3.09 1.77
N ALA A 119 0.60 -3.79 1.43
CA ALA A 119 -0.47 -3.28 0.60
C ALA A 119 -1.85 -3.71 1.09
N PHE A 120 -2.84 -2.90 0.74
CA PHE A 120 -4.26 -3.16 0.98
C PHE A 120 -5.06 -2.65 -0.22
N GLY A 121 -6.10 -3.37 -0.63
CA GLY A 121 -6.96 -2.99 -1.75
C GLY A 121 -8.38 -3.56 -1.67
N GLY A 122 -9.20 -3.18 -2.66
CA GLY A 122 -10.58 -3.66 -2.78
C GLY A 122 -10.65 -5.19 -2.88
N GLY A 123 -11.60 -5.81 -2.19
CA GLY A 123 -11.70 -7.26 -2.07
C GLY A 123 -12.46 -7.73 -0.81
N LEU A 124 -12.09 -7.36 0.41
CA LEU A 124 -10.83 -6.72 0.84
C LEU A 124 -9.67 -7.69 0.73
N THR A 125 -8.51 -7.20 0.28
CA THR A 125 -7.27 -7.98 0.16
C THR A 125 -6.10 -7.20 0.71
N TRP A 126 -5.14 -7.90 1.34
CA TRP A 126 -3.92 -7.29 1.87
C TRP A 126 -2.79 -8.32 1.90
N ALA A 127 -1.56 -7.83 1.84
CA ALA A 127 -0.36 -8.64 1.92
C ALA A 127 0.84 -7.79 2.35
N SER A 128 1.83 -8.44 2.94
CA SER A 128 3.17 -7.90 3.12
C SER A 128 4.21 -8.81 2.47
N GLY A 129 5.37 -8.23 2.20
CA GLY A 129 6.53 -8.96 1.69
C GLY A 129 7.81 -8.39 2.27
N LEU A 130 8.79 -9.26 2.48
CA LEU A 130 10.16 -8.89 2.79
C LEU A 130 11.03 -9.21 1.57
N MET A 131 11.87 -8.27 1.19
CA MET A 131 12.81 -8.45 0.10
C MET A 131 14.17 -7.93 0.54
N ARG A 132 15.20 -8.76 0.37
CA ARG A 132 16.57 -8.26 0.36
C ARG A 132 16.82 -7.71 -1.05
N TRP A 133 16.94 -6.40 -1.17
CA TRP A 133 17.20 -5.70 -2.43
C TRP A 133 18.56 -6.09 -3.00
#